data_AF-A0A6C0IWV0-F1
#
_entry.id   AF-A0A6C0IWV0-F1
#
_cell.length_a   1.000
_cell.length_b   1.000
_cell.length_c   1.000
_cell.angle_alpha   90.00
_cell.angle_beta   90.00
_cell.angle_gamma   90.00
#
_symmetry.space_group_name_H-M   'P 1'
#
loop_
_entity.id
_entity.type
_entity.pdbx_description
1 polymer ?
#
loop_
_entity_poly.entity_id
_entity_poly.type
_entity_poly.pdbx_seq_one_letter_code
_entity_poly.pdbx_strand_id
1 'polypeptide(L)'
;MDDYKDDNEDNDNIRPPDPVRFERLIDTNNDDDTNTNNAFDDEFNPESIYEKELLDILELSKQEFEQIEIPKKKYIEEQMEIICKLKTRMNKLSVFDKDNIYYYEMILTILELYSNNYIEVYNIENEVEKSELFRLLKQTRISKEELELLENIIK
;
A
#
# COMPACT_ATOMS: atom_id res chain seq x y z
N MET A 1 2.23 -44.65 37.50
CA MET A 1 2.55 -44.98 36.09
C MET A 1 1.72 -44.01 35.31
N ASP A 2 2.32 -42.87 34.97
CA ASP A 2 1.66 -41.78 34.26
C ASP A 2 2.19 -41.81 32.82
N ASP A 3 1.32 -42.21 31.90
CA ASP A 3 1.56 -42.25 30.46
C ASP A 3 1.53 -40.83 29.89
N TYR A 4 2.65 -40.38 29.34
CA TYR A 4 2.68 -39.24 28.43
C TYR A 4 2.39 -39.75 27.01
N LYS A 5 1.25 -39.32 26.43
CA LYS A 5 1.00 -39.44 25.00
C LYS A 5 1.14 -38.07 24.33
N ASP A 6 2.07 -38.04 23.40
CA ASP A 6 2.36 -37.01 22.41
C ASP A 6 1.40 -37.22 21.24
N ASP A 7 0.38 -36.37 21.12
CA ASP A 7 -0.53 -36.33 19.98
C ASP A 7 -0.32 -34.99 19.25
N ASN A 8 0.81 -34.87 18.55
CA ASN A 8 1.01 -33.88 17.49
C ASN A 8 0.65 -34.54 16.14
N GLU A 9 -0.61 -34.44 15.70
CA GLU A 9 -0.98 -34.66 14.30
C GLU A 9 -2.36 -34.07 13.99
N ASP A 10 -2.53 -32.76 14.23
CA ASP A 10 -3.67 -32.01 13.69
C ASP A 10 -3.44 -31.78 12.18
N ASN A 11 -3.76 -32.81 11.38
CA ASN A 11 -3.99 -32.65 9.95
C ASN A 11 -5.35 -31.97 9.77
N ASP A 12 -5.36 -30.65 9.69
CA ASP A 12 -6.50 -29.84 9.26
C ASP A 12 -6.90 -30.19 7.82
N ASN A 13 -7.64 -31.30 7.66
CA ASN A 13 -8.29 -31.70 6.41
C ASN A 13 -9.49 -30.78 6.16
N ILE A 14 -9.21 -29.51 5.84
CA ILE A 14 -10.22 -28.57 5.37
C ILE A 14 -10.70 -29.07 3.99
N ARG A 15 -11.96 -29.51 3.92
CA ARG A 15 -12.57 -29.94 2.67
C ARG A 15 -12.65 -28.75 1.70
N PRO A 16 -12.23 -28.89 0.44
CA PRO A 16 -12.42 -27.84 -0.55
C PRO A 16 -13.92 -27.56 -0.77
N PRO A 17 -14.29 -26.33 -1.15
CA PRO A 17 -15.69 -25.97 -1.36
C PRO A 17 -16.35 -26.89 -2.40
N ASP A 18 -17.61 -27.24 -2.15
CA ASP A 18 -18.35 -28.12 -3.05
C ASP A 18 -18.58 -27.43 -4.41
N PRO A 19 -18.47 -28.18 -5.53
CA PRO A 19 -18.69 -27.61 -6.85
C PRO A 19 -20.14 -27.18 -7.04
N VAL A 20 -20.32 -26.06 -7.75
CA VAL A 20 -21.63 -25.47 -8.03
C VAL A 20 -22.47 -26.45 -8.86
N ARG A 21 -23.62 -26.85 -8.33
CA ARG A 21 -24.60 -27.67 -9.05
C ARG A 21 -25.59 -26.77 -9.76
N PHE A 22 -25.71 -26.95 -11.07
CA PHE A 22 -26.76 -26.32 -11.86
C PHE A 22 -27.91 -27.32 -12.06
N GLU A 23 -29.09 -26.96 -11.57
CA GLU A 23 -30.32 -27.71 -11.82
C GLU A 23 -30.88 -27.29 -13.19
N ARG A 24 -31.12 -28.27 -14.06
CA ARG A 24 -31.91 -28.06 -15.29
C ARG A 24 -33.31 -28.60 -15.07
N LEU A 25 -34.31 -27.80 -15.44
CA LEU A 25 -35.70 -28.25 -15.53
C LEU A 25 -35.79 -29.37 -16.57
N ILE A 26 -36.30 -30.54 -16.17
CA ILE A 26 -36.63 -31.61 -17.10
C ILE A 26 -38.07 -31.38 -17.53
N ASP A 27 -38.28 -30.91 -18.75
CA ASP A 27 -39.61 -30.83 -19.34
C ASP A 27 -40.06 -32.23 -19.74
N THR A 28 -40.82 -32.87 -18.86
CA THR A 28 -41.61 -34.05 -19.23
C THR A 28 -42.87 -33.56 -19.92
N ASN A 29 -42.89 -33.58 -21.25
CA ASN A 29 -44.09 -33.84 -22.08
C ASN A 29 -43.68 -34.20 -23.51
N ASN A 30 -44.13 -35.37 -23.97
CA ASN A 30 -44.23 -35.75 -25.37
C ASN A 30 -44.98 -34.67 -26.17
N ASP A 31 -44.55 -34.36 -27.39
CA ASP A 31 -45.36 -34.51 -28.61
C ASP A 31 -44.60 -34.11 -29.90
N ASP A 32 -45.09 -34.68 -30.99
CA ASP A 32 -44.66 -34.72 -32.39
C ASP A 32 -44.33 -33.37 -33.08
N ASP A 33 -43.51 -33.49 -34.13
CA ASP A 33 -43.38 -32.64 -35.34
C ASP A 33 -43.62 -31.12 -35.23
N THR A 34 -42.60 -30.31 -35.55
CA THR A 34 -42.70 -29.25 -36.59
C THR A 34 -41.37 -28.55 -36.85
N ASN A 35 -41.02 -28.48 -38.13
CA ASN A 35 -40.04 -27.57 -38.71
C ASN A 35 -40.44 -26.10 -38.44
N THR A 36 -39.60 -25.35 -37.71
CA THR A 36 -39.61 -23.88 -37.75
C THR A 36 -38.17 -23.35 -37.80
N ASN A 37 -37.85 -22.68 -38.90
CA ASN A 37 -36.74 -21.76 -38.99
C ASN A 37 -36.84 -20.72 -37.87
N ASN A 38 -35.84 -20.64 -37.01
CA ASN A 38 -35.45 -19.40 -36.35
C ASN A 38 -33.93 -19.36 -36.37
N ALA A 39 -33.40 -18.47 -37.21
CA ALA A 39 -32.05 -17.97 -37.06
C ALA A 39 -32.00 -17.30 -35.68
N PHE A 40 -31.39 -17.98 -34.71
CA PHE A 40 -31.02 -17.33 -33.46
C PHE A 40 -29.67 -16.67 -33.68
N ASP A 41 -29.70 -15.36 -33.49
CA ASP A 41 -28.61 -14.41 -33.52
C ASP A 41 -27.31 -14.95 -32.93
N ASP A 42 -26.21 -14.45 -33.51
CA ASP A 42 -24.84 -14.53 -33.01
C ASP A 42 -24.79 -14.63 -31.49
N GLU A 43 -24.07 -15.66 -31.01
CA GLU A 43 -23.76 -15.92 -29.61
C GLU A 43 -23.42 -14.63 -28.87
N PHE A 44 -24.40 -14.07 -28.15
CA PHE A 44 -24.12 -13.11 -27.10
C PHE A 44 -23.35 -13.88 -26.02
N ASN A 45 -22.02 -13.76 -26.03
CA ASN A 45 -21.14 -14.37 -25.04
C ASN A 45 -20.90 -13.34 -23.91
N PRO A 46 -21.73 -13.32 -22.85
CA PRO A 46 -21.62 -12.36 -21.76
C PRO A 46 -20.29 -12.48 -21.00
N GLU A 47 -19.62 -13.64 -21.03
CA GLU A 47 -18.30 -13.81 -20.41
C GLU A 47 -17.22 -13.01 -21.12
N SER A 48 -17.28 -12.89 -22.45
CA SER A 48 -16.32 -12.08 -23.22
C SER A 48 -16.47 -10.57 -22.97
N ILE A 49 -17.70 -10.12 -22.69
CA ILE A 49 -18.00 -8.72 -22.37
C ILE A 49 -17.51 -8.41 -20.95
N TYR A 50 -17.78 -9.32 -20.01
CA TYR A 50 -17.36 -9.17 -18.62
C TYR A 50 -15.83 -9.16 -18.47
N GLU A 51 -15.10 -10.05 -19.16
CA GLU A 51 -13.63 -10.05 -19.13
C GLU A 51 -13.04 -8.76 -19.70
N LYS A 52 -13.65 -8.22 -20.75
CA LYS A 52 -13.20 -6.97 -21.37
C LYS A 52 -13.44 -5.77 -20.47
N GLU A 53 -14.63 -5.67 -19.85
CA GLU A 53 -14.92 -4.64 -18.86
C GLU A 53 -13.99 -4.74 -17.64
N LEU A 54 -13.68 -5.96 -17.18
CA LEU A 54 -12.74 -6.17 -16.08
C LEU A 54 -11.32 -5.70 -16.43
N LEU A 55 -10.88 -5.97 -17.67
CA LEU A 55 -9.59 -5.50 -18.18
C LEU A 55 -9.53 -3.97 -18.26
N ASP A 56 -10.59 -3.34 -18.79
CA ASP A 56 -10.69 -1.89 -18.92
C ASP A 56 -10.66 -1.21 -17.53
N ILE A 57 -11.35 -1.78 -16.54
CA ILE A 57 -11.33 -1.30 -15.15
C ILE A 57 -9.92 -1.45 -14.54
N LEU A 58 -9.25 -2.58 -14.77
CA LEU A 58 -7.87 -2.82 -14.31
C LEU A 58 -6.89 -1.83 -14.94
N GLU A 59 -7.05 -1.53 -16.23
CA GLU A 59 -6.20 -0.59 -16.95
C GLU A 59 -6.42 0.85 -16.48
N LEU A 60 -7.67 1.26 -16.30
CA LEU A 60 -8.03 2.55 -15.71
C LEU A 60 -7.44 2.71 -14.31
N SER A 61 -7.55 1.67 -13.47
CA SER A 61 -6.97 1.69 -12.12
C SER A 61 -5.44 1.82 -12.14
N LYS A 62 -4.76 1.12 -13.05
CA LYS A 62 -3.30 1.26 -13.21
C LYS A 62 -2.90 2.67 -13.65
N GLN A 63 -3.62 3.25 -14.61
CA GLN A 63 -3.36 4.61 -15.07
C GLN A 63 -3.60 5.64 -13.97
N GLU A 64 -4.64 5.47 -13.15
CA GLU A 64 -4.91 6.32 -11.99
C GLU A 64 -3.78 6.22 -10.94
N PHE A 65 -3.29 5.01 -10.67
CA PHE A 65 -2.15 4.80 -9.77
C PHE A 65 -0.88 5.49 -10.30
N GLU A 66 -0.56 5.31 -11.58
CA GLU A 66 0.63 5.92 -12.21
C GLU A 66 0.56 7.46 -12.20
N GLN A 67 -0.63 8.04 -12.44
CA GLN A 67 -0.82 9.50 -12.44
C GLN A 67 -0.57 10.15 -11.06
N ILE A 68 -0.73 9.41 -9.96
CA ILE A 68 -0.54 9.91 -8.59
C ILE A 68 0.89 9.63 -8.09
N GLU A 69 1.44 8.46 -8.41
CA GLU A 69 2.72 8.01 -7.83
C GLU A 69 3.94 8.64 -8.53
N ILE A 70 3.87 8.83 -9.86
CA ILE A 70 4.98 9.37 -10.67
C ILE A 70 5.33 10.82 -10.29
N PRO A 71 4.37 11.76 -10.18
CA PRO A 71 4.69 13.15 -9.81
C PRO A 71 5.32 13.26 -8.41
N LYS A 72 4.85 12.43 -7.48
CA LYS A 72 5.31 12.41 -6.09
C LYS A 72 6.74 11.90 -5.97
N LYS A 73 7.06 10.80 -6.65
CA LYS A 73 8.43 10.27 -6.70
C LYS A 73 9.40 11.28 -7.29
N LYS A 74 8.99 11.97 -8.36
CA LYS A 74 9.79 13.00 -9.01
C LYS A 74 10.07 14.20 -8.09
N TYR A 75 9.08 14.62 -7.31
CA TYR A 75 9.27 15.66 -6.30
C TYR A 75 10.29 15.24 -5.22
N ILE A 76 10.21 14.00 -4.72
CA ILE A 76 11.17 13.49 -3.73
C ILE A 76 12.59 13.43 -4.33
N GLU A 77 12.71 13.02 -5.59
CA GLU A 77 14.00 13.02 -6.31
C GLU A 77 14.60 14.43 -6.40
N GLU A 78 13.79 15.47 -6.64
CA GLU A 78 14.22 16.87 -6.63
C GLU A 78 14.67 17.34 -5.24
N GLN A 79 14.04 16.84 -4.17
CA GLN A 79 14.41 17.14 -2.78
C GLN A 79 15.56 16.27 -2.26
N MET A 80 16.03 15.28 -3.03
CA MET A 80 16.93 14.23 -2.52
C MET A 80 18.30 14.78 -2.11
N GLU A 81 18.78 15.83 -2.76
CA GLU A 81 20.02 16.51 -2.36
C GLU A 81 19.91 17.11 -0.95
N ILE A 82 18.78 17.76 -0.65
CA ILE A 82 18.49 18.37 0.66
C ILE A 82 18.36 17.26 1.71
N ILE A 83 17.65 16.17 1.39
CA ILE A 83 17.50 15.01 2.27
C ILE A 83 18.87 14.40 2.61
N CYS A 84 19.76 14.23 1.63
CA CYS A 84 21.10 13.68 1.85
C CYS A 84 21.95 14.58 2.76
N LYS A 85 21.87 15.91 2.58
CA LYS A 85 22.54 16.89 3.44
C LYS A 85 22.03 16.83 4.87
N LEU A 86 20.71 16.76 5.05
CA LEU A 86 20.08 16.60 6.36
C LEU A 86 20.50 15.30 7.04
N LYS A 87 20.40 14.15 6.36
CA LYS A 87 20.84 12.85 6.90
C LYS A 87 22.30 12.90 7.35
N THR A 88 23.19 13.46 6.54
CA THR A 88 24.62 13.59 6.89
C THR A 88 24.82 14.45 8.13
N ARG A 89 24.05 15.54 8.28
CA ARG A 89 24.17 16.45 9.42
C ARG A 89 23.59 15.83 10.70
N MET A 90 22.41 15.22 10.63
CA MET A 90 21.80 14.53 11.77
C MET A 90 22.68 13.39 12.27
N ASN A 91 23.29 12.61 11.36
CA ASN A 91 24.27 11.59 11.72
C ASN A 91 25.52 12.16 12.40
N LYS A 92 25.96 13.38 12.05
CA LYS A 92 27.06 14.03 12.77
C LYS A 92 26.60 14.46 14.17
N LEU A 93 25.43 15.09 14.25
CA LEU A 93 24.87 15.59 15.50
C LEU A 93 24.63 14.47 16.50
N SER A 94 24.10 13.31 16.07
CA SER A 94 23.90 12.15 16.94
C SER A 94 25.20 11.62 17.56
N VAL A 95 26.34 11.78 16.86
CA VAL A 95 27.66 11.38 17.38
C VAL A 95 28.21 12.37 18.40
N PHE A 96 27.98 13.68 18.20
CA PHE A 96 28.55 14.74 19.05
C PHE A 96 27.66 15.12 20.25
N ASP A 97 26.34 15.13 20.06
CA ASP A 97 25.35 15.56 21.04
C ASP A 97 24.51 14.34 21.47
N LYS A 98 25.07 13.61 22.44
CA LYS A 98 24.47 12.37 22.97
C LYS A 98 23.23 12.61 23.81
N ASP A 99 23.09 13.81 24.39
CA ASP A 99 21.97 14.14 25.26
C ASP A 99 20.65 14.25 24.47
N ASN A 100 20.74 14.63 23.18
CA ASN A 100 19.59 14.76 22.28
C ASN A 100 19.56 13.70 21.18
N ILE A 101 20.29 12.57 21.33
CA ILE A 101 20.42 11.54 20.31
C ILE A 101 19.08 11.04 19.78
N TYR A 102 18.11 10.88 20.67
CA TYR A 102 16.75 10.44 20.36
C TYR A 102 16.10 11.29 19.25
N TYR A 103 16.19 12.62 19.37
CA TYR A 103 15.60 13.53 18.40
C TYR A 103 16.28 13.44 17.03
N TYR A 104 17.60 13.29 16.99
CA TYR A 104 18.34 13.14 15.74
C TYR A 104 18.05 11.81 15.05
N GLU A 105 17.93 10.71 15.82
CA GLU A 105 17.54 9.40 15.30
C GLU A 105 16.11 9.42 14.75
N MET A 106 15.18 10.05 15.47
CA MET A 106 13.80 10.21 15.00
C MET A 106 13.75 10.96 13.66
N ILE A 107 14.48 12.07 13.53
CA ILE A 107 14.57 12.81 12.26
C ILE A 107 15.17 11.94 11.15
N LEU A 108 16.22 11.16 11.45
CA LEU A 108 16.84 10.24 10.47
C LEU A 108 15.83 9.21 9.97
N THR A 109 15.07 8.59 10.88
CA THR A 109 14.03 7.62 10.53
C THR A 109 12.92 8.27 9.69
N ILE A 110 12.44 9.46 10.07
CA ILE A 110 11.42 10.19 9.31
C ILE A 110 11.92 10.49 7.88
N LEU A 111 13.15 10.97 7.74
CA LEU A 111 13.76 11.24 6.43
C LEU A 111 13.93 9.97 5.60
N GLU A 112 14.18 8.83 6.22
CA GLU A 112 14.27 7.54 5.53
C GLU A 112 12.91 7.09 4.99
N LEU A 113 11.88 7.09 5.85
CA LEU A 113 10.52 6.73 5.47
C LEU A 113 9.97 7.65 4.37
N TYR A 114 10.24 8.96 4.49
CA TYR A 114 9.85 9.94 3.47
C TYR A 114 10.59 9.71 2.15
N SER A 115 11.91 9.49 2.18
CA SER A 115 12.70 9.25 0.96
C SER A 115 12.31 7.97 0.23
N ASN A 116 11.81 6.96 0.95
CA ASN A 116 11.32 5.70 0.39
C ASN A 116 9.84 5.75 0.00
N ASN A 117 9.23 6.94 0.06
CA ASN A 117 7.83 7.17 -0.30
C ASN A 117 6.82 6.39 0.58
N TYR A 118 7.22 5.96 1.78
CA TYR A 118 6.36 5.25 2.73
C TYR A 118 5.43 6.18 3.50
N ILE A 119 5.86 7.42 3.72
CA ILE A 119 5.07 8.45 4.39
C ILE A 119 5.11 9.76 3.59
N GLU A 120 4.02 10.52 3.65
CA GLU A 120 3.97 11.91 3.16
C GLU A 120 4.22 12.88 4.29
N VAL A 121 3.61 12.59 5.44
CA VAL A 121 3.62 13.41 6.63
C VAL A 121 3.76 12.49 7.84
N TYR A 122 4.59 12.90 8.78
CA TYR A 122 4.75 12.32 10.09
C TYR A 122 4.07 13.21 11.13
N ASN A 123 3.05 12.70 11.81
CA ASN A 123 2.36 13.46 12.85
C ASN A 123 2.95 13.13 14.23
N ILE A 124 3.41 14.15 14.94
CA ILE A 124 3.83 14.04 16.34
C ILE A 124 2.62 14.39 17.22
N GLU A 125 2.07 13.40 17.91
CA GLU A 125 0.90 13.59 18.77
C GLU A 125 1.18 14.54 19.95
N ASN A 126 2.43 14.60 20.40
CA ASN A 126 2.86 15.42 21.53
C ASN A 126 3.45 16.76 21.07
N GLU A 127 2.68 17.84 21.23
CA GLU A 127 3.10 19.21 20.88
C GLU A 127 4.36 19.68 21.62
N VAL A 128 4.61 19.20 22.84
CA VAL A 128 5.83 19.54 23.60
C VAL A 128 7.05 18.94 22.92
N GLU A 129 6.97 17.67 22.55
CA GLU A 129 8.04 16.93 21.88
C GLU A 129 8.35 17.52 20.50
N LYS A 130 7.31 17.87 19.74
CA LYS A 130 7.44 18.59 18.47
C LYS A 130 8.14 19.94 18.66
N SER A 131 7.73 20.72 19.66
CA SER A 131 8.34 22.02 19.97
C SER A 131 9.81 21.89 20.38
N GLU A 132 10.15 20.86 21.16
CA GLU A 132 11.53 20.57 21.55
C GLU A 132 12.39 20.17 20.36
N LEU A 133 11.88 19.30 19.48
CA LEU A 133 12.57 18.92 18.24
C LEU A 133 12.88 20.13 17.37
N PHE A 134 11.90 20.99 17.10
CA PHE A 134 12.13 22.17 16.26
C PHE A 134 13.00 23.23 16.95
N ARG A 135 12.98 23.31 18.28
CA ARG A 135 13.91 24.14 19.06
C ARG A 135 15.35 23.66 18.88
N LEU A 136 15.59 22.35 18.97
CA LEU A 136 16.91 21.74 18.75
C LEU A 136 17.39 21.94 17.31
N LEU A 137 16.50 21.74 16.33
CA LEU A 137 16.81 22.00 14.92
C LEU A 137 17.20 23.46 14.66
N LYS A 138 16.52 24.43 15.27
CA LYS A 138 16.88 25.86 15.14
C LYS A 138 18.24 26.18 15.76
N GLN A 139 18.65 25.45 16.80
CA GLN A 139 19.97 25.61 17.41
C GLN A 139 21.10 25.05 16.53
N THR A 140 20.82 24.03 15.71
CA THR A 140 21.82 23.29 14.93
C THR A 140 22.23 23.95 13.60
N ARG A 141 21.92 25.24 13.40
CA ARG A 141 22.29 26.03 12.21
C ARG A 141 21.93 25.35 10.88
N ILE A 142 20.72 24.79 10.80
CA ILE A 142 20.17 24.29 9.53
C ILE A 142 19.78 25.44 8.60
N SER A 143 19.79 25.17 7.30
CA SER A 143 19.36 26.14 6.29
C SER A 143 17.83 26.33 6.34
N LYS A 144 17.35 27.42 5.77
CA LYS A 144 15.90 27.70 5.72
C LYS A 144 15.15 26.64 4.90
N GLU A 145 15.72 26.23 3.77
CA GLU A 145 15.17 25.19 2.88
C GLU A 145 15.07 23.84 3.60
N GLU A 146 16.11 23.47 4.36
CA GLU A 146 16.13 22.23 5.15
C GLU A 146 15.04 22.25 6.24
N LEU A 147 14.85 23.40 6.90
CA LEU A 147 13.81 23.56 7.91
C LEU A 147 12.40 23.51 7.29
N GLU A 148 12.18 24.21 6.17
CA GLU A 148 10.89 24.20 5.46
C GLU A 148 10.52 22.78 5.00
N LEU A 149 11.49 21.99 4.52
CA LEU A 149 11.25 20.59 4.18
C LEU A 149 10.83 19.78 5.41
N LEU A 150 11.52 19.94 6.55
CA LEU A 150 11.16 19.22 7.78
C LEU A 150 9.80 19.65 8.34
N GLU A 151 9.43 20.93 8.25
CA GLU A 151 8.10 21.43 8.64
C GLU A 151 6.98 20.92 7.72
N ASN A 152 7.27 20.66 6.45
CA ASN A 152 6.32 20.03 5.53
C ASN A 152 6.12 18.54 5.83
N ILE A 153 7.19 17.84 6.22
CA ILE A 153 7.16 16.41 6.53
C ILE A 153 6.63 16.17 7.94
N ILE A 154 6.95 17.00 8.93
CA ILE A 154 6.64 16.76 10.34
C ILE A 154 5.55 17.73 10.81
N LYS A 155 4.38 17.18 11.15
CA LYS A 155 3.20 17.91 11.63
C LYS A 155 2.85 17.60 13.07
#